data_AF-A0A965QBN1-F1
#
_entry.id   AF-A0A965QBN1-F1
#
_cell.length_a   1.000
_cell.length_b   1.000
_cell.length_c   1.000
_cell.angle_alpha   90.00
_cell.angle_beta   90.00
_cell.angle_gamma   90.00
#
_symmetry.space_group_name_H-M   'P 1'
#
loop_
_entity.id
_entity.type
_entity.pdbx_description
1 polymer ?
#
loop_
_entity_poly.entity_id
_entity_poly.type
_entity_poly.pdbx_seq_one_letter_code
_entity_poly.pdbx_strand_id
1 'polypeptide(L)'
;MPTLLLTDREVGDLLPVAACIDVMADALRAVSDGSAQLPLRTILRLPGGANAFGTMPATVAGSIGAKIITVFPGNSTTPFDSHVGVVLLFGAEHGELLAIADASSITAIRTSAVSGLATRLLARPDARDLAILGAGVLASPHLDAICAVREVRRVRVWSRSVDRAQDWADRAGAERGIMIEVCDSAQRAVDGADMVCTITASRTPVLESSWLAPGVHINAVGASLAHARELDSATVVSSRLFVDRRESTLAESGDFLVPKSEGLITDAHIVAELGDVVAGRAAGRGSASERTLFKSLGLAVEDVAALRYLYGRAKAAATETIGVVTAAMGGNTIIVTPGVGTNASYQSADLTLSALVRNPGATVNFSGTNLGQQGNTSHIYLTQAPVLPAPGVLGAWAIANSTDFAAYNAFTGVGAVGQGGYVGYAGDFGSGNITNLSFTSAGVAAGTNTLVAGGTVTAMLRIGGAFQNDVAFTNSN
;
A
#
# COMPACT_ATOMS: atom_id res chain seq x y z
N MET A 1 -2.91 23.93 -14.88
CA MET A 1 -3.91 22.84 -15.00
C MET A 1 -4.95 23.03 -13.88
N PRO A 2 -6.19 22.52 -14.02
CA PRO A 2 -7.11 22.49 -12.88
C PRO A 2 -6.57 21.58 -11.77
N THR A 3 -6.86 21.93 -10.52
CA THR A 3 -6.59 21.09 -9.34
C THR A 3 -7.53 19.88 -9.36
N LEU A 4 -6.98 18.68 -9.14
CA LEU A 4 -7.76 17.47 -8.95
C LEU A 4 -8.44 17.47 -7.58
N LEU A 5 -9.72 17.09 -7.52
CA LEU A 5 -10.43 16.83 -6.26
C LEU A 5 -10.77 15.34 -6.20
N LEU A 6 -10.49 14.67 -5.09
CA LEU A 6 -10.82 13.27 -4.85
C LEU A 6 -11.68 13.13 -3.59
N THR A 7 -12.88 12.58 -3.78
CA THR A 7 -13.79 12.20 -2.69
C THR A 7 -13.31 10.96 -1.95
N ASP A 8 -13.84 10.72 -0.76
CA ASP A 8 -13.58 9.52 0.05
C ASP A 8 -13.76 8.21 -0.75
N ARG A 9 -14.82 8.14 -1.56
CA ARG A 9 -15.07 7.01 -2.45
C ARG A 9 -13.98 6.85 -3.51
N GLU A 10 -13.61 7.92 -4.19
CA GLU A 10 -12.57 7.86 -5.24
C GLU A 10 -11.21 7.51 -4.66
N VAL A 11 -10.90 7.93 -3.43
CA VAL A 11 -9.72 7.47 -2.70
C VAL A 11 -9.80 5.95 -2.46
N GLY A 12 -10.92 5.42 -1.98
CA GLY A 12 -11.11 3.98 -1.77
C GLY A 12 -10.98 3.16 -3.06
N ASP A 13 -11.62 3.61 -4.13
CA ASP A 13 -11.60 2.95 -5.46
C ASP A 13 -10.20 3.02 -6.11
N LEU A 14 -9.41 4.09 -5.85
CA LEU A 14 -8.12 4.34 -6.49
C LEU A 14 -6.87 4.06 -5.63
N LEU A 15 -6.99 3.81 -4.32
CA LEU A 15 -5.87 3.45 -3.43
C LEU A 15 -6.03 2.05 -2.80
N PRO A 16 -5.80 0.97 -3.57
CA PRO A 16 -5.76 -0.39 -3.03
C PRO A 16 -4.73 -0.52 -1.89
N VAL A 17 -5.16 -1.03 -0.73
CA VAL A 17 -4.31 -1.19 0.47
C VAL A 17 -3.01 -1.95 0.14
N ALA A 18 -3.12 -3.03 -0.65
CA ALA A 18 -1.97 -3.85 -1.07
C ALA A 18 -0.90 -3.04 -1.83
N ALA A 19 -1.31 -2.14 -2.74
CA ALA A 19 -0.38 -1.26 -3.45
C ALA A 19 0.18 -0.16 -2.52
N CYS A 20 -0.65 0.33 -1.59
CA CYS A 20 -0.25 1.33 -0.62
C CYS A 20 0.85 0.83 0.34
N ILE A 21 0.91 -0.47 0.66
CA ILE A 21 1.97 -1.07 1.49
C ILE A 21 3.37 -0.75 0.94
N ASP A 22 3.53 -0.79 -0.37
CA ASP A 22 4.79 -0.45 -1.02
C ASP A 22 5.00 1.07 -1.14
N VAL A 23 3.92 1.86 -1.27
CA VAL A 23 4.01 3.34 -1.20
C VAL A 23 4.54 3.77 0.18
N MET A 24 4.10 3.07 1.23
CA MET A 24 4.59 3.28 2.59
C MET A 24 6.04 2.80 2.77
N ALA A 25 6.47 1.76 2.05
CA ALA A 25 7.85 1.29 2.09
C ALA A 25 8.81 2.35 1.57
N ASP A 26 8.53 2.93 0.39
CA ASP A 26 9.34 4.01 -0.16
C ASP A 26 9.23 5.31 0.63
N ALA A 27 8.04 5.67 1.14
CA ALA A 27 7.86 6.87 1.96
C ALA A 27 8.64 6.79 3.29
N LEU A 28 8.64 5.65 3.97
CA LEU A 28 9.39 5.45 5.21
C LEU A 28 10.89 5.29 4.96
N ARG A 29 11.30 4.63 3.87
CA ARG A 29 12.70 4.63 3.43
C ARG A 29 13.21 6.06 3.24
N ALA A 30 12.42 6.91 2.59
CA ALA A 30 12.74 8.32 2.35
C ALA A 30 12.84 9.17 3.64
N VAL A 31 12.10 8.81 4.70
CA VAL A 31 12.29 9.43 6.04
C VAL A 31 13.64 9.04 6.61
N SER A 32 13.93 7.73 6.69
CA SER A 32 15.15 7.27 7.37
C SER A 32 16.43 7.49 6.53
N ASP A 33 16.34 7.73 5.22
CA ASP A 33 17.46 8.20 4.39
C ASP A 33 17.60 9.75 4.31
N GLY A 34 16.65 10.49 4.91
CA GLY A 34 16.68 11.95 4.98
C GLY A 34 16.27 12.68 3.69
N SER A 35 15.81 11.97 2.65
CA SER A 35 15.31 12.58 1.41
C SER A 35 13.87 13.11 1.51
N ALA A 36 13.12 12.71 2.54
CA ALA A 36 11.85 13.31 2.94
C ALA A 36 12.02 14.28 4.12
N GLN A 37 11.32 15.41 4.11
CA GLN A 37 11.31 16.36 5.23
C GLN A 37 9.91 16.49 5.81
N LEU A 38 9.79 16.42 7.12
CA LEU A 38 8.53 16.63 7.85
C LEU A 38 8.82 17.08 9.30
N PRO A 39 8.27 18.22 9.75
CA PRO A 39 8.31 18.59 11.17
C PRO A 39 7.37 17.70 11.99
N LEU A 40 7.45 17.81 13.32
CA LEU A 40 6.37 17.32 14.19
C LEU A 40 5.05 18.03 13.86
N ARG A 41 3.93 17.30 14.02
CA ARG A 41 2.58 17.80 13.73
C ARG A 41 2.25 19.01 14.61
N THR A 42 1.72 20.07 14.00
CA THR A 42 1.25 21.25 14.73
C THR A 42 -0.22 21.05 15.10
N ILE A 43 -0.55 21.11 16.39
CA ILE A 43 -1.91 20.88 16.91
C ILE A 43 -2.41 22.14 17.63
N LEU A 44 -3.36 22.84 17.01
CA LEU A 44 -4.14 23.90 17.63
C LEU A 44 -5.29 23.28 18.42
N ARG A 45 -5.29 23.44 19.75
CA ARG A 45 -6.45 23.07 20.59
C ARG A 45 -7.52 24.15 20.45
N LEU A 46 -8.76 23.73 20.21
CA LEU A 46 -9.89 24.64 20.04
C LEU A 46 -10.47 25.04 21.40
N PRO A 47 -11.04 26.26 21.54
CA PRO A 47 -11.70 26.68 22.77
C PRO A 47 -12.81 25.71 23.21
N GLY A 48 -12.97 25.54 24.52
CA GLY A 48 -14.13 24.86 25.10
C GLY A 48 -14.06 23.34 25.20
N GLY A 49 -12.95 22.66 24.88
CA GLY A 49 -12.85 21.23 25.16
C GLY A 49 -11.68 20.47 24.53
N ALA A 50 -11.92 19.21 24.19
CA ALA A 50 -10.92 18.27 23.68
C ALA A 50 -10.65 18.38 22.17
N ASN A 51 -11.39 19.24 21.46
CA ASN A 51 -11.33 19.34 20.01
C ASN A 51 -10.03 20.01 19.54
N ALA A 52 -9.57 19.65 18.34
CA ALA A 52 -8.34 20.18 17.79
C ALA A 52 -8.40 20.37 16.27
N PHE A 53 -7.50 21.21 15.77
CA PHE A 53 -7.18 21.38 14.36
C PHE A 53 -5.68 21.13 14.20
N GLY A 54 -5.30 20.21 13.32
CA GLY A 54 -3.94 19.74 13.12
C GLY A 54 -3.44 20.00 11.69
N THR A 55 -2.18 20.39 11.57
CA THR A 55 -1.48 20.48 10.30
C THR A 55 -0.24 19.59 10.31
N MET A 56 -0.07 18.84 9.22
CA MET A 56 0.94 17.80 9.05
C MET A 56 1.58 17.96 7.65
N PRO A 57 2.53 18.89 7.47
CA PRO A 57 3.23 19.10 6.20
C PRO A 57 4.36 18.08 6.01
N ALA A 58 4.63 17.73 4.75
CA ALA A 58 5.80 16.94 4.36
C ALA A 58 6.26 17.24 2.92
N THR A 59 7.52 16.91 2.64
CA THR A 59 8.05 16.77 1.28
C THR A 59 8.55 15.35 1.07
N VAL A 60 8.28 14.76 -0.10
CA VAL A 60 8.74 13.42 -0.50
C VAL A 60 8.65 13.26 -2.00
N ALA A 61 9.63 12.56 -2.61
CA ALA A 61 9.62 12.18 -4.03
C ALA A 61 9.30 13.34 -5.01
N GLY A 62 9.82 14.54 -4.75
CA GLY A 62 9.56 15.73 -5.58
C GLY A 62 8.15 16.31 -5.47
N SER A 63 7.40 15.95 -4.42
CA SER A 63 6.12 16.53 -4.05
C SER A 63 6.18 17.24 -2.70
N ILE A 64 5.42 18.32 -2.58
CA ILE A 64 5.16 19.05 -1.34
C ILE A 64 3.71 18.80 -0.98
N GLY A 65 3.38 18.62 0.29
CA GLY A 65 1.99 18.44 0.68
C GLY A 65 1.74 18.64 2.16
N ALA A 66 0.46 18.62 2.55
CA ALA A 66 0.07 18.66 3.95
C ALA A 66 -1.28 18.00 4.17
N LYS A 67 -1.40 17.21 5.25
CA LYS A 67 -2.71 16.86 5.82
C LYS A 67 -3.16 17.98 6.75
N ILE A 68 -4.39 18.45 6.54
CA ILE A 68 -5.09 19.43 7.38
C ILE A 68 -6.32 18.74 7.93
N ILE A 69 -6.41 18.58 9.25
CA ILE A 69 -7.39 17.68 9.87
C ILE A 69 -7.99 18.28 11.14
N THR A 70 -9.28 18.06 11.34
CA THR A 70 -9.98 18.32 12.60
C THR A 70 -10.09 17.02 13.41
N VAL A 71 -9.98 17.12 14.73
CA VAL A 71 -10.14 16.00 15.67
C VAL A 71 -11.20 16.36 16.70
N PHE A 72 -12.35 15.69 16.64
CA PHE A 72 -13.55 15.94 17.44
C PHE A 72 -13.98 14.63 18.15
N PRO A 73 -13.37 14.28 19.31
CA PRO A 73 -13.61 12.99 19.97
C PRO A 73 -15.07 12.75 20.39
N GLY A 74 -15.83 13.83 20.62
CA GLY A 74 -17.26 13.79 20.94
C GLY A 74 -18.14 13.21 19.82
N ASN A 75 -17.65 13.14 18.58
CA ASN A 75 -18.41 12.58 17.46
C ASN A 75 -18.56 11.04 17.53
N SER A 76 -17.88 10.36 18.46
CA SER A 76 -18.00 8.89 18.66
C SER A 76 -19.41 8.39 19.02
N THR A 77 -20.34 9.30 19.34
CA THR A 77 -21.77 9.06 19.59
C THR A 77 -22.68 9.89 18.67
N THR A 78 -22.18 10.39 17.54
CA THR A 78 -22.93 11.19 16.55
C THR A 78 -22.76 10.54 15.15
N PRO A 79 -23.47 10.98 14.09
CA PRO A 79 -23.31 10.42 12.75
C PRO A 79 -22.10 10.99 11.98
N PHE A 80 -21.27 11.81 12.63
CA PHE A 80 -20.10 12.43 12.02
C PHE A 80 -18.83 11.68 12.40
N ASP A 81 -17.80 11.75 11.55
CA ASP A 81 -16.50 11.21 11.92
C ASP A 81 -15.80 12.05 12.98
N SER A 82 -15.00 11.38 13.81
CA SER A 82 -14.14 12.03 14.81
C SER A 82 -12.92 12.72 14.20
N HIS A 83 -12.60 12.39 12.96
CA HIS A 83 -11.45 12.89 12.21
C HIS A 83 -11.95 13.27 10.82
N VAL A 84 -11.89 14.56 10.47
CA VAL A 84 -12.37 15.08 9.17
C VAL A 84 -11.36 16.10 8.66
N GLY A 85 -10.95 15.98 7.40
CA GLY A 85 -9.91 16.84 6.84
C GLY A 85 -9.62 16.57 5.38
N VAL A 86 -8.58 17.21 4.88
CA VAL A 86 -8.06 17.00 3.51
C VAL A 86 -6.56 16.78 3.51
N VAL A 87 -6.07 16.05 2.51
CA VAL A 87 -4.67 16.04 2.14
C VAL A 87 -4.50 16.93 0.91
N LEU A 88 -3.50 17.81 0.93
CA LEU A 88 -3.14 18.72 -0.15
C LEU A 88 -1.84 18.26 -0.79
N LEU A 89 -1.76 18.31 -2.12
CA LEU A 89 -0.57 18.02 -2.92
C LEU A 89 -0.22 19.20 -3.81
N PHE A 90 1.04 19.62 -3.78
CA PHE A 90 1.60 20.72 -4.55
C PHE A 90 2.80 20.25 -5.39
N GLY A 91 2.99 20.88 -6.55
CA GLY A 91 4.16 20.71 -7.39
C GLY A 91 5.38 21.36 -6.75
N ALA A 92 6.52 20.67 -6.75
CA ALA A 92 7.76 21.23 -6.20
C ALA A 92 8.43 22.27 -7.12
N GLU A 93 8.06 22.32 -8.40
CA GLU A 93 8.68 23.21 -9.40
C GLU A 93 8.11 24.64 -9.35
N HIS A 94 6.79 24.79 -9.23
CA HIS A 94 6.12 26.10 -9.22
C HIS A 94 5.19 26.33 -8.03
N GLY A 95 5.07 25.37 -7.09
CA GLY A 95 4.21 25.49 -5.91
C GLY A 95 2.72 25.42 -6.22
N GLU A 96 2.34 24.95 -7.41
CA GLU A 96 0.97 24.87 -7.87
C GLU A 96 0.19 23.75 -7.18
N LEU A 97 -1.07 24.00 -6.82
CA LEU A 97 -1.93 23.01 -6.16
C LEU A 97 -2.40 21.94 -7.16
N LEU A 98 -1.81 20.75 -7.04
CA LEU A 98 -2.04 19.61 -7.92
C LEU A 98 -3.33 18.86 -7.57
N ALA A 99 -3.51 18.54 -6.28
CA ALA A 99 -4.65 17.76 -5.80
C ALA A 99 -5.09 18.12 -4.38
N ILE A 100 -6.38 17.89 -4.12
CA ILE A 100 -6.99 17.81 -2.79
C ILE A 100 -7.71 16.47 -2.71
N ALA A 101 -7.54 15.73 -1.62
CA ALA A 101 -8.27 14.50 -1.36
C ALA A 101 -8.83 14.46 0.06
N ASP A 102 -9.89 13.68 0.27
CA ASP A 102 -10.38 13.35 1.60
C ASP A 102 -9.29 12.72 2.48
N ALA A 103 -9.18 13.17 3.73
CA ALA A 103 -8.15 12.69 4.64
C ALA A 103 -8.53 11.42 5.41
N SER A 104 -9.81 11.07 5.52
CA SER A 104 -10.30 9.94 6.33
C SER A 104 -9.90 8.61 5.70
N SER A 105 -10.29 8.37 4.44
CA SER A 105 -9.90 7.19 3.67
C SER A 105 -8.39 7.14 3.42
N ILE A 106 -7.75 8.25 3.04
CA ILE A 106 -6.28 8.27 2.89
C ILE A 106 -5.63 7.82 4.20
N THR A 107 -5.99 8.43 5.35
CA THR A 107 -5.41 8.09 6.65
C THR A 107 -5.64 6.63 7.01
N ALA A 108 -6.85 6.10 6.79
CA ALA A 108 -7.19 4.71 7.11
C ALA A 108 -6.38 3.71 6.27
N ILE A 109 -6.28 3.95 4.96
CA ILE A 109 -5.56 3.09 4.02
C ILE A 109 -4.05 3.17 4.27
N ARG A 110 -3.46 4.36 4.37
CA ARG A 110 -2.01 4.51 4.60
C ARG A 110 -1.58 3.94 5.96
N THR A 111 -2.40 4.09 7.00
CA THR A 111 -2.02 3.65 8.35
C THR A 111 -2.05 2.13 8.46
N SER A 112 -3.08 1.51 7.86
CA SER A 112 -3.12 0.05 7.75
C SER A 112 -2.02 -0.50 6.84
N ALA A 113 -1.70 0.20 5.73
CA ALA A 113 -0.59 -0.16 4.86
C ALA A 113 0.78 -0.13 5.57
N VAL A 114 1.03 0.83 6.46
CA VAL A 114 2.24 0.82 7.32
C VAL A 114 2.25 -0.40 8.25
N SER A 115 1.12 -0.76 8.88
CA SER A 115 1.00 -2.00 9.68
C SER A 115 1.19 -3.28 8.85
N GLY A 116 0.73 -3.28 7.59
CA GLY A 116 0.96 -4.36 6.63
C GLY A 116 2.44 -4.48 6.27
N LEU A 117 3.14 -3.36 6.05
CA LEU A 117 4.59 -3.33 5.84
C LEU A 117 5.37 -3.84 7.06
N ALA A 118 5.02 -3.36 8.25
CA ALA A 118 5.63 -3.83 9.50
C ALA A 118 5.44 -5.33 9.68
N THR A 119 4.23 -5.84 9.45
CA THR A 119 3.92 -7.27 9.47
C THR A 119 4.73 -8.03 8.42
N ARG A 120 4.83 -7.51 7.19
CA ARG A 120 5.61 -8.13 6.11
C ARG A 120 7.06 -8.37 6.52
N LEU A 121 7.69 -7.39 7.17
CA LEU A 121 9.10 -7.37 7.57
C LEU A 121 9.40 -8.01 8.93
N LEU A 122 8.45 -8.01 9.87
CA LEU A 122 8.68 -8.32 11.29
C LEU A 122 7.86 -9.49 11.82
N ALA A 123 6.72 -9.86 11.21
CA ALA A 123 5.99 -11.07 11.57
C ALA A 123 6.64 -12.32 11.00
N ARG A 124 6.47 -13.47 11.65
CA ARG A 124 6.98 -14.75 11.14
C ARG A 124 6.39 -15.06 9.75
N PRO A 125 7.10 -15.76 8.85
CA PRO A 125 6.56 -16.15 7.54
C PRO A 125 5.35 -17.10 7.65
N ASP A 126 5.33 -17.92 8.69
CA ASP A 126 4.29 -18.89 9.06
C ASP A 126 3.23 -18.30 9.99
N ALA A 127 3.19 -16.97 10.20
CA ALA A 127 2.11 -16.33 10.93
C ALA A 127 0.78 -16.51 10.18
N ARG A 128 -0.26 -16.98 10.89
CA ARG A 128 -1.58 -17.33 10.33
C ARG A 128 -2.76 -16.84 11.19
N ASP A 129 -2.59 -16.67 12.51
CA ASP A 129 -3.67 -16.26 13.42
C ASP A 129 -3.55 -14.79 13.84
N LEU A 130 -4.55 -13.99 13.46
CA LEU A 130 -4.63 -12.55 13.68
C LEU A 130 -5.62 -12.21 14.81
N ALA A 131 -5.20 -11.35 15.73
CA ALA A 131 -6.06 -10.71 16.72
C ALA A 131 -6.14 -9.19 16.46
N ILE A 132 -7.36 -8.65 16.45
CA ILE A 132 -7.62 -7.21 16.31
C ILE A 132 -8.27 -6.71 17.60
N LEU A 133 -7.60 -5.80 18.30
CA LEU A 133 -8.15 -5.09 19.46
C LEU A 133 -8.64 -3.72 19.00
N GLY A 134 -9.97 -3.61 18.85
CA GLY A 134 -10.68 -2.43 18.39
C GLY A 134 -11.44 -2.64 17.07
N ALA A 135 -12.78 -2.67 17.13
CA ALA A 135 -13.66 -2.74 15.96
C ALA A 135 -14.05 -1.33 15.46
N GLY A 136 -13.05 -0.50 15.15
CA GLY A 136 -13.22 0.88 14.67
C GLY A 136 -13.00 1.02 13.15
N VAL A 137 -12.94 2.27 12.66
CA VAL A 137 -12.70 2.58 11.23
C VAL A 137 -11.41 1.97 10.66
N LEU A 138 -10.41 1.71 11.52
CA LEU A 138 -9.15 1.09 11.13
C LEU A 138 -9.22 -0.44 11.01
N ALA A 139 -10.30 -1.10 11.46
CA ALA A 139 -10.34 -2.56 11.58
C ALA A 139 -10.39 -3.28 10.23
N SER A 140 -11.28 -2.89 9.31
CA SER A 140 -11.30 -3.49 7.95
C SER A 140 -10.01 -3.19 7.16
N PRO A 141 -9.50 -1.94 7.09
CA PRO A 141 -8.25 -1.67 6.40
C PRO A 141 -7.05 -2.43 6.98
N HIS A 142 -6.96 -2.60 8.30
CA HIS A 142 -5.90 -3.43 8.91
C HIS A 142 -6.06 -4.90 8.55
N LEU A 143 -7.29 -5.45 8.58
CA LEU A 143 -7.54 -6.82 8.12
C LEU A 143 -7.08 -7.00 6.66
N ASP A 144 -7.41 -6.06 5.77
CA ASP A 144 -6.99 -6.08 4.37
C ASP A 144 -5.47 -5.99 4.21
N ALA A 145 -4.80 -5.11 4.97
CA ALA A 145 -3.35 -4.96 4.94
C ALA A 145 -2.61 -6.20 5.41
N ILE A 146 -3.11 -6.89 6.46
CA ILE A 146 -2.50 -8.12 6.96
C ILE A 146 -2.75 -9.28 5.99
N CYS A 147 -3.97 -9.44 5.47
CA CYS A 147 -4.30 -10.45 4.47
C CYS A 147 -3.52 -10.27 3.15
N ALA A 148 -3.13 -9.03 2.79
CA ALA A 148 -2.29 -8.76 1.62
C ALA A 148 -0.83 -9.25 1.78
N VAL A 149 -0.36 -9.55 3.00
CA VAL A 149 1.04 -9.94 3.28
C VAL A 149 1.19 -11.27 4.02
N ARG A 150 0.10 -11.84 4.56
CA ARG A 150 0.06 -13.14 5.23
C ARG A 150 -1.25 -13.86 4.89
N GLU A 151 -1.17 -15.17 4.72
CA GLU A 151 -2.31 -16.06 4.54
C GLU A 151 -3.07 -16.19 5.87
N VAL A 152 -4.04 -15.33 6.17
CA VAL A 152 -4.71 -15.36 7.48
C VAL A 152 -5.69 -16.54 7.56
N ARG A 153 -5.44 -17.47 8.51
CA ARG A 153 -6.29 -18.66 8.76
C ARG A 153 -7.44 -18.37 9.72
N ARG A 154 -7.21 -17.54 10.74
CA ARG A 154 -8.19 -17.20 11.78
C ARG A 154 -8.07 -15.74 12.14
N VAL A 155 -9.20 -15.05 12.21
CA VAL A 155 -9.31 -13.69 12.74
C VAL A 155 -10.09 -13.74 14.04
N ARG A 156 -9.56 -13.09 15.07
CA ARG A 156 -10.26 -12.79 16.32
C ARG A 156 -10.37 -11.29 16.51
N VAL A 157 -11.47 -10.85 17.08
CA VAL A 157 -11.70 -9.44 17.41
C VAL A 157 -12.20 -9.28 18.83
N TRP A 158 -11.69 -8.26 19.50
CA TRP A 158 -12.28 -7.75 20.74
C TRP A 158 -12.47 -6.24 20.64
N SER A 159 -13.53 -5.75 21.25
CA SER A 159 -13.81 -4.32 21.41
C SER A 159 -14.59 -4.13 22.71
N ARG A 160 -14.47 -2.94 23.32
CA ARG A 160 -15.25 -2.58 24.52
C ARG A 160 -16.77 -2.60 24.27
N SER A 161 -17.21 -2.46 23.02
CA SER A 161 -18.60 -2.67 22.60
C SER A 161 -18.65 -3.96 21.80
N VAL A 162 -19.30 -4.98 22.37
CA VAL A 162 -19.50 -6.29 21.73
C VAL A 162 -20.35 -6.14 20.46
N ASP A 163 -21.43 -5.36 20.52
CA ASP A 163 -22.29 -5.07 19.37
C ASP A 163 -21.50 -4.52 18.18
N ARG A 164 -20.64 -3.51 18.40
CA ARG A 164 -19.75 -2.97 17.34
C ARG A 164 -18.74 -3.99 16.83
N ALA A 165 -18.30 -4.94 17.65
CA ALA A 165 -17.42 -6.03 17.21
C ALA A 165 -18.19 -7.06 16.36
N GLN A 166 -19.42 -7.39 16.73
CA GLN A 166 -20.30 -8.29 15.97
C GLN A 166 -20.71 -7.67 14.63
N ASP A 167 -21.22 -6.44 14.63
CA ASP A 167 -21.58 -5.67 13.42
C ASP A 167 -20.41 -5.54 12.44
N TRP A 168 -19.18 -5.46 12.95
CA TRP A 168 -17.97 -5.44 12.12
C TRP A 168 -17.59 -6.84 11.64
N ALA A 169 -17.58 -7.84 12.53
CA ALA A 169 -17.22 -9.23 12.21
C ALA A 169 -18.14 -9.83 11.15
N ASP A 170 -19.45 -9.62 11.25
CA ASP A 170 -20.44 -10.16 10.31
C ASP A 170 -20.27 -9.55 8.91
N ARG A 171 -20.10 -8.23 8.81
CA ARG A 171 -19.87 -7.54 7.54
C ARG A 171 -18.51 -7.90 6.93
N ALA A 172 -17.44 -7.72 7.69
CA ALA A 172 -16.08 -7.94 7.19
C ALA A 172 -15.82 -9.42 6.84
N GLY A 173 -16.44 -10.34 7.58
CA GLY A 173 -16.42 -11.78 7.30
C GLY A 173 -17.20 -12.14 6.04
N ALA A 174 -18.42 -11.60 5.86
CA ALA A 174 -19.22 -11.81 4.66
C ALA A 174 -18.54 -11.26 3.39
N GLU A 175 -17.94 -10.06 3.47
CA GLU A 175 -17.20 -9.43 2.36
C GLU A 175 -15.99 -10.27 1.90
N ARG A 176 -15.35 -11.02 2.80
CA ARG A 176 -14.08 -11.74 2.54
C ARG A 176 -14.22 -13.26 2.49
N GLY A 177 -15.39 -13.80 2.83
CA GLY A 177 -15.59 -15.25 2.97
C GLY A 177 -14.82 -15.88 4.13
N ILE A 178 -14.48 -15.10 5.17
CA ILE A 178 -13.70 -15.57 6.33
C ILE A 178 -14.53 -15.54 7.61
N MET A 179 -14.27 -16.47 8.53
CA MET A 179 -14.88 -16.44 9.86
C MET A 179 -14.07 -15.52 10.78
N ILE A 180 -14.76 -14.55 11.38
CA ILE A 180 -14.20 -13.63 12.38
C ILE A 180 -14.82 -13.97 13.74
N GLU A 181 -14.01 -14.45 14.68
CA GLU A 181 -14.45 -14.80 16.03
C GLU A 181 -14.48 -13.54 16.92
N VAL A 182 -15.67 -13.14 17.39
CA VAL A 182 -15.81 -12.11 18.42
C VAL A 182 -15.51 -12.72 19.79
N CYS A 183 -14.53 -12.17 20.49
CA CYS A 183 -14.15 -12.60 21.84
C CYS A 183 -14.74 -11.70 22.91
N ASP A 184 -15.08 -12.27 24.08
CA ASP A 184 -15.57 -11.55 25.26
C ASP A 184 -14.52 -10.65 25.93
N SER A 185 -13.23 -10.91 25.67
CA SER A 185 -12.09 -10.30 26.35
C SER A 185 -10.89 -10.17 25.42
N ALA A 186 -10.08 -9.14 25.65
CA ALA A 186 -8.83 -8.90 24.90
C ALA A 186 -7.86 -10.10 25.05
N GLN A 187 -7.78 -10.68 26.26
CA GLN A 187 -7.00 -11.88 26.53
C GLN A 187 -7.39 -13.05 25.62
N ARG A 188 -8.68 -13.39 25.49
CA ARG A 188 -9.13 -14.47 24.59
C ARG A 188 -8.89 -14.17 23.11
N ALA A 189 -8.92 -12.89 22.72
CA ALA A 189 -8.59 -12.50 21.35
C ALA A 189 -7.12 -12.75 21.01
N VAL A 190 -6.18 -12.46 21.93
CA VAL A 190 -4.73 -12.58 21.67
C VAL A 190 -4.09 -13.90 22.06
N ASP A 191 -4.76 -14.75 22.85
CA ASP A 191 -4.24 -16.04 23.30
C ASP A 191 -3.79 -16.92 22.11
N GLY A 192 -2.50 -17.25 22.03
CA GLY A 192 -1.95 -18.00 20.90
C GLY A 192 -2.04 -17.30 19.53
N ALA A 193 -2.22 -15.97 19.46
CA ALA A 193 -2.17 -15.24 18.20
C ALA A 193 -0.72 -15.07 17.69
N ASP A 194 -0.52 -15.16 16.37
CA ASP A 194 0.76 -14.86 15.73
C ASP A 194 0.95 -13.35 15.52
N MET A 195 -0.15 -12.64 15.32
CA MET A 195 -0.21 -11.21 14.98
C MET A 195 -1.28 -10.52 15.81
N VAL A 196 -0.97 -9.35 16.36
CA VAL A 196 -1.90 -8.52 17.13
C VAL A 196 -1.88 -7.10 16.58
N CYS A 197 -3.04 -6.51 16.32
CA CYS A 197 -3.20 -5.10 15.98
C CYS A 197 -3.98 -4.38 17.10
N THR A 198 -3.38 -3.37 17.74
CA THR A 198 -4.09 -2.49 18.68
C THR A 198 -4.48 -1.18 17.99
N ILE A 199 -5.78 -0.99 17.81
CA ILE A 199 -6.41 0.11 17.06
C ILE A 199 -7.59 0.68 17.86
N THR A 200 -7.45 0.76 19.18
CA THR A 200 -8.44 1.31 20.11
C THR A 200 -8.20 2.79 20.37
N ALA A 201 -9.22 3.48 20.89
CA ALA A 201 -9.07 4.82 21.48
C ALA A 201 -8.78 4.77 23.00
N SER A 202 -8.15 3.71 23.49
CA SER A 202 -7.85 3.57 24.92
C SER A 202 -6.79 4.56 25.39
N ARG A 203 -6.85 4.91 26.68
CA ARG A 203 -5.81 5.68 27.38
C ARG A 203 -5.00 4.82 28.36
N THR A 204 -5.47 3.61 28.62
CA THR A 204 -4.88 2.62 29.54
C THR A 204 -4.65 1.30 28.80
N PRO A 205 -3.71 0.46 29.26
CA PRO A 205 -3.43 -0.82 28.63
C PRO A 205 -4.69 -1.65 28.33
N VAL A 206 -4.73 -2.20 27.11
CA VAL A 206 -5.70 -3.20 26.62
C VAL A 206 -5.00 -4.47 26.15
N LEU A 207 -3.66 -4.48 26.12
CA LEU A 207 -2.83 -5.63 25.84
C LEU A 207 -1.79 -5.81 26.96
N GLU A 208 -1.75 -6.99 27.56
CA GLU A 208 -0.78 -7.36 28.60
C GLU A 208 0.23 -8.40 28.12
N SER A 209 1.46 -8.29 28.62
CA SER A 209 2.59 -9.16 28.24
C SER A 209 2.39 -10.64 28.60
N SER A 210 1.57 -10.89 29.62
CA SER A 210 1.26 -12.20 30.18
C SER A 210 0.39 -13.07 29.24
N TRP A 211 -0.37 -12.45 28.33
CA TRP A 211 -1.28 -13.14 27.41
C TRP A 211 -0.63 -13.53 26.08
N LEU A 212 0.57 -13.00 25.80
CA LEU A 212 1.20 -13.05 24.49
C LEU A 212 2.04 -14.32 24.29
N ALA A 213 1.83 -14.99 23.16
CA ALA A 213 2.67 -16.12 22.76
C ALA A 213 4.13 -15.68 22.46
N PRO A 214 5.13 -16.56 22.61
CA PRO A 214 6.45 -16.38 22.01
C PRO A 214 6.34 -16.25 20.48
N GLY A 215 7.15 -15.38 19.88
CA GLY A 215 7.17 -15.18 18.43
C GLY A 215 6.16 -14.16 17.90
N VAL A 216 5.20 -13.68 18.70
CA VAL A 216 4.15 -12.76 18.26
C VAL A 216 4.69 -11.47 17.60
N HIS A 217 3.95 -10.95 16.64
CA HIS A 217 4.15 -9.61 16.09
C HIS A 217 2.99 -8.68 16.48
N ILE A 218 3.32 -7.46 16.92
CA ILE A 218 2.37 -6.49 17.43
C ILE A 218 2.46 -5.20 16.61
N ASN A 219 1.36 -4.77 16.01
CA ASN A 219 1.19 -3.43 15.45
C ASN A 219 0.42 -2.57 16.46
N ALA A 220 1.09 -1.62 17.11
CA ALA A 220 0.49 -0.76 18.13
C ALA A 220 0.23 0.65 17.57
N VAL A 221 -1.04 0.95 17.27
CA VAL A 221 -1.40 2.05 16.36
C VAL A 221 -2.35 3.07 17.01
N GLY A 222 -3.31 2.64 17.84
CA GLY A 222 -4.39 3.49 18.35
C GLY A 222 -3.93 4.60 19.30
N ALA A 223 -2.94 4.33 20.16
CA ALA A 223 -2.37 5.34 21.06
C ALA A 223 -1.35 6.26 20.37
N SER A 224 -1.77 7.47 19.97
CA SER A 224 -0.92 8.47 19.31
C SER A 224 -0.72 9.77 20.12
N LEU A 225 -0.84 9.69 21.46
CA LEU A 225 -0.68 10.82 22.37
C LEU A 225 0.20 10.42 23.57
N ALA A 226 1.05 11.33 24.04
CA ALA A 226 2.05 11.03 25.09
C ALA A 226 1.45 10.58 26.44
N HIS A 227 0.15 10.83 26.65
CA HIS A 227 -0.61 10.46 27.86
C HIS A 227 -1.65 9.35 27.61
N ALA A 228 -1.57 8.65 26.48
CA ALA A 228 -2.42 7.52 26.13
C ALA A 228 -1.56 6.31 25.74
N ARG A 229 -1.93 5.13 26.21
CA ARG A 229 -1.27 3.86 25.86
C ARG A 229 -2.29 2.74 25.68
N GLU A 230 -1.95 1.77 24.83
CA GLU A 230 -2.67 0.52 24.63
C GLU A 230 -1.92 -0.68 25.20
N LEU A 231 -0.61 -0.55 25.42
CA LEU A 231 0.26 -1.62 25.90
C LEU A 231 0.60 -1.43 27.38
N ASP A 232 0.70 -2.54 28.12
CA ASP A 232 1.39 -2.53 29.41
C ASP A 232 2.91 -2.37 29.21
N SER A 233 3.59 -1.91 30.25
CA SER A 233 5.03 -1.66 30.18
C SER A 233 5.83 -2.94 29.93
N ALA A 234 5.35 -4.09 30.42
CA ALA A 234 5.97 -5.38 30.21
C ALA A 234 5.89 -5.85 28.75
N THR A 235 4.87 -5.48 27.97
CA THR A 235 4.80 -5.81 26.54
C THR A 235 5.89 -5.07 25.79
N VAL A 236 6.10 -3.79 26.09
CA VAL A 236 7.14 -2.97 25.46
C VAL A 236 8.53 -3.47 25.85
N VAL A 237 8.80 -3.72 27.14
CA VAL A 237 10.08 -4.24 27.64
C VAL A 237 10.43 -5.61 27.03
N SER A 238 9.45 -6.52 26.92
CA SER A 238 9.67 -7.88 26.41
C SER A 238 9.63 -8.01 24.88
N SER A 239 9.43 -6.91 24.15
CA SER A 239 9.36 -6.89 22.69
C SER A 239 10.48 -6.08 22.08
N ARG A 240 10.98 -6.55 20.95
CA ARG A 240 11.94 -5.80 20.14
C ARG A 240 11.20 -4.70 19.38
N LEU A 241 11.46 -3.45 19.77
CA LEU A 241 10.71 -2.27 19.34
C LEU A 241 11.26 -1.65 18.06
N PHE A 242 10.38 -1.56 17.06
CA PHE A 242 10.53 -0.83 15.81
C PHE A 242 9.50 0.31 15.77
N VAL A 243 9.81 1.41 15.10
CA VAL A 243 8.96 2.61 15.06
C VAL A 243 8.79 3.13 13.64
N ASP A 244 7.77 3.94 13.38
CA ASP A 244 7.66 4.71 12.14
C ASP A 244 8.73 5.83 12.09
N ARG A 245 8.85 6.61 13.16
CA ARG A 245 9.92 7.61 13.37
C ARG A 245 10.32 7.72 14.83
N ARG A 246 11.63 7.80 15.08
CA ARG A 246 12.22 7.95 16.40
C ARG A 246 11.81 9.27 17.05
N GLU A 247 11.94 10.39 16.33
CA GLU A 247 11.56 11.73 16.83
C GLU A 247 10.10 11.79 17.31
N SER A 248 9.17 11.29 16.51
CA SER A 248 7.75 11.21 16.88
C SER A 248 7.54 10.29 18.10
N THR A 249 8.20 9.13 18.14
CA THR A 249 8.09 8.19 19.29
C THR A 249 8.55 8.83 20.59
N LEU A 250 9.67 9.55 20.55
CA LEU A 250 10.24 10.27 21.71
C LEU A 250 9.42 11.48 22.16
N ALA A 251 8.52 12.00 21.32
CA ALA A 251 7.67 13.16 21.63
C ALA A 251 6.22 12.79 21.99
N GLU A 252 5.66 11.72 21.39
CA GLU A 252 4.21 11.51 21.33
C GLU A 252 3.72 10.10 21.71
N SER A 253 4.58 9.09 21.82
CA SER A 253 4.13 7.71 22.07
C SER A 253 4.01 7.41 23.56
N GLY A 254 2.80 7.46 24.13
CA GLY A 254 2.59 7.09 25.53
C GLY A 254 2.93 5.62 25.85
N ASP A 255 2.79 4.71 24.87
CA ASP A 255 3.27 3.32 24.99
C ASP A 255 4.78 3.25 25.26
N PHE A 256 5.58 4.17 24.71
CA PHE A 256 7.04 4.21 24.91
C PHE A 256 7.44 5.11 26.10
N LEU A 257 6.81 6.28 26.22
CA LEU A 257 7.18 7.29 27.19
C LEU A 257 6.86 6.88 28.63
N VAL A 258 5.77 6.14 28.86
CA VAL A 258 5.44 5.66 30.21
C VAL A 258 6.47 4.64 30.72
N PRO A 259 6.81 3.54 30.01
CA PRO A 259 7.87 2.62 30.44
C PRO A 259 9.25 3.28 30.57
N LYS A 260 9.56 4.28 29.74
CA LYS A 260 10.78 5.09 29.90
C LYS A 260 10.77 5.89 31.20
N SER A 261 9.64 6.52 31.53
CA SER A 261 9.49 7.28 32.80
C SER A 261 9.49 6.38 34.05
N GLU A 262 9.07 5.12 33.91
CA GLU A 262 9.15 4.08 34.94
C GLU A 262 10.58 3.51 35.09
N GLY A 263 11.55 3.94 34.24
CA GLY A 263 12.95 3.48 34.28
C GLY A 263 13.17 2.09 33.70
N LEU A 264 12.19 1.51 33.02
CA LEU A 264 12.23 0.14 32.50
C LEU A 264 12.93 0.03 31.14
N ILE A 265 12.97 1.12 30.37
CA ILE A 265 13.63 1.22 29.05
C ILE A 265 14.32 2.57 28.89
N THR A 266 15.21 2.66 27.89
CA THR A 266 15.83 3.92 27.45
C THR A 266 15.60 4.13 25.95
N ASP A 267 16.10 5.24 25.39
CA ASP A 267 15.99 5.54 23.95
C ASP A 267 16.73 4.53 23.05
N ALA A 268 17.64 3.74 23.63
CA ALA A 268 18.29 2.62 22.97
C ALA A 268 17.36 1.39 22.79
N HIS A 269 16.18 1.36 23.43
CA HIS A 269 15.20 0.28 23.25
C HIS A 269 14.50 0.33 21.88
N ILE A 270 14.42 1.52 21.26
CA ILE A 270 14.02 1.66 19.87
C ILE A 270 15.17 1.14 18.99
N VAL A 271 15.00 -0.06 18.43
CA VAL A 271 16.03 -0.76 17.65
C VAL A 271 16.26 -0.08 16.30
N ALA A 272 15.18 0.22 15.57
CA ALA A 272 15.26 0.83 14.25
C ALA A 272 13.95 1.55 13.89
N GLU A 273 14.04 2.49 12.95
CA GLU A 273 12.89 2.94 12.19
C GLU A 273 12.54 1.90 11.11
N LEU A 274 11.28 1.81 10.72
CA LEU A 274 10.85 0.83 9.73
C LEU A 274 11.50 1.08 8.35
N GLY A 275 11.80 2.34 8.02
CA GLY A 275 12.54 2.74 6.82
C GLY A 275 13.97 2.18 6.76
N ASP A 276 14.65 2.03 7.90
CA ASP A 276 15.98 1.38 7.95
C ASP A 276 15.89 -0.13 7.70
N VAL A 277 14.79 -0.77 8.11
CA VAL A 277 14.53 -2.19 7.82
C VAL A 277 14.22 -2.39 6.34
N VAL A 278 13.39 -1.52 5.74
CA VAL A 278 13.14 -1.50 4.29
C VAL A 278 14.45 -1.31 3.50
N ALA A 279 15.32 -0.42 3.96
CA ALA A 279 16.61 -0.15 3.32
C ALA A 279 17.71 -1.21 3.58
N GLY A 280 17.43 -2.25 4.36
CA GLY A 280 18.43 -3.26 4.77
C GLY A 280 19.54 -2.72 5.68
N ARG A 281 19.41 -1.50 6.22
CA ARG A 281 20.34 -0.89 7.19
C ARG A 281 20.17 -1.43 8.60
N ALA A 282 18.97 -1.91 8.92
CA ALA A 282 18.65 -2.60 10.16
C ALA A 282 18.03 -3.98 9.88
N ALA A 283 18.39 -4.98 10.68
CA ALA A 283 17.75 -6.28 10.60
C ALA A 283 16.31 -6.22 11.12
N GLY A 284 15.38 -6.85 10.41
CA GLY A 284 14.05 -7.20 10.93
C GLY A 284 14.15 -8.27 12.03
N ARG A 285 13.12 -9.12 12.17
CA ARG A 285 13.06 -10.22 13.16
C ARG A 285 14.35 -11.04 13.22
N GLY A 286 14.87 -11.26 14.45
CA GLY A 286 16.09 -12.02 14.72
C GLY A 286 15.87 -13.51 15.02
N SER A 287 14.68 -13.91 15.53
CA SER A 287 14.36 -15.32 15.77
C SER A 287 12.86 -15.64 15.73
N ALA A 288 12.51 -16.93 15.67
CA ALA A 288 11.13 -17.41 15.65
C ALA A 288 10.38 -17.24 16.99
N SER A 289 11.10 -17.10 18.11
CA SER A 289 10.53 -16.88 19.45
C SER A 289 10.55 -15.42 19.91
N GLU A 290 11.32 -14.55 19.23
CA GLU A 290 11.37 -13.11 19.49
C GLU A 290 9.98 -12.48 19.36
N ARG A 291 9.56 -11.69 20.36
CA ARG A 291 8.40 -10.82 20.22
C ARG A 291 8.83 -9.55 19.50
N THR A 292 8.08 -9.15 18.48
CA THR A 292 8.36 -7.93 17.71
C THR A 292 7.21 -6.94 17.89
N LEU A 293 7.54 -5.69 18.18
CA LEU A 293 6.57 -4.61 18.37
C LEU A 293 6.89 -3.50 17.37
N PHE A 294 5.94 -3.19 16.51
CA PHE A 294 5.95 -1.99 15.69
C PHE A 294 5.02 -0.94 16.32
N LYS A 295 5.56 0.24 16.62
CA LYS A 295 4.78 1.38 17.10
C LYS A 295 4.55 2.38 15.99
N SER A 296 3.27 2.64 15.69
CA SER A 296 2.85 3.68 14.75
C SER A 296 2.30 4.90 15.48
N LEU A 297 2.63 6.08 14.96
CA LEU A 297 2.11 7.40 15.32
C LEU A 297 1.54 8.16 14.12
N GLY A 298 1.92 7.76 12.91
CA GLY A 298 1.39 8.21 11.63
C GLY A 298 2.03 9.50 11.16
N LEU A 299 2.87 9.39 10.11
CA LEU A 299 3.69 10.48 9.61
C LEU A 299 3.02 11.24 8.45
N ALA A 300 3.32 12.54 8.34
CA ALA A 300 2.85 13.39 7.26
C ALA A 300 3.31 12.92 5.86
N VAL A 301 4.49 12.28 5.79
CA VAL A 301 5.03 11.72 4.54
C VAL A 301 4.12 10.67 3.92
N GLU A 302 3.43 9.88 4.77
CA GLU A 302 2.58 8.78 4.35
C GLU A 302 1.33 9.31 3.64
N ASP A 303 0.75 10.39 4.18
CA ASP A 303 -0.40 11.07 3.59
C ASP A 303 -0.05 11.70 2.23
N VAL A 304 1.11 12.37 2.14
CA VAL A 304 1.58 13.00 0.90
C VAL A 304 1.98 11.97 -0.16
N ALA A 305 2.63 10.87 0.22
CA ALA A 305 2.99 9.79 -0.71
C ALA A 305 1.74 9.07 -1.25
N ALA A 306 0.74 8.80 -0.40
CA ALA A 306 -0.54 8.24 -0.81
C ALA A 306 -1.29 9.16 -1.79
N LEU A 307 -1.34 10.47 -1.53
CA LEU A 307 -1.97 11.41 -2.46
C LEU A 307 -1.15 11.59 -3.75
N ARG A 308 0.18 11.53 -3.70
CA ARG A 308 1.02 11.54 -4.91
C ARG A 308 0.72 10.33 -5.81
N TYR A 309 0.59 9.14 -5.22
CA TYR A 309 0.20 7.93 -5.94
C TYR A 309 -1.18 8.06 -6.58
N LEU A 310 -2.17 8.54 -5.82
CA LEU A 310 -3.53 8.82 -6.30
C LEU A 310 -3.56 9.84 -7.44
N TYR A 311 -2.79 10.93 -7.33
CA TYR A 311 -2.71 11.96 -8.36
C TYR A 311 -2.16 11.42 -9.68
N GLY A 312 -1.21 10.48 -9.63
CA GLY A 312 -0.76 9.73 -10.79
C GLY A 312 -1.92 8.94 -11.42
N ARG A 313 -2.56 8.05 -10.64
CA ARG A 313 -3.64 7.18 -11.13
C ARG A 313 -4.83 7.96 -11.71
N ALA A 314 -5.31 8.99 -11.01
CA ALA A 314 -6.43 9.81 -11.46
C ALA A 314 -6.12 10.66 -12.70
N LYS A 315 -4.84 10.77 -13.09
CA LYS A 315 -4.38 11.39 -14.34
C LYS A 315 -4.19 10.41 -15.50
N ALA A 316 -4.63 9.15 -15.39
CA ALA A 316 -4.74 8.26 -16.55
C ALA A 316 -5.69 8.90 -17.60
N ALA A 317 -5.12 9.40 -18.71
CA ALA A 317 -5.81 10.29 -19.64
C ALA A 317 -6.37 9.58 -20.88
N ALA A 318 -6.01 8.31 -21.06
CA ALA A 318 -6.57 7.39 -22.02
C ALA A 318 -6.70 6.01 -21.37
N THR A 319 -7.84 5.36 -21.54
CA THR A 319 -8.04 3.95 -21.17
C THR A 319 -8.56 3.21 -22.39
N GLU A 320 -7.90 2.11 -22.77
CA GLU A 320 -8.28 1.29 -23.92
C GLU A 320 -8.39 -0.17 -23.50
N THR A 321 -9.47 -0.84 -23.92
CA THR A 321 -9.66 -2.28 -23.69
C THR A 321 -9.64 -3.02 -25.02
N ILE A 322 -8.69 -3.93 -25.18
CA ILE A 322 -8.60 -4.83 -26.32
C ILE A 322 -8.91 -6.28 -25.91
N GLY A 323 -9.27 -7.10 -26.89
CA GLY A 323 -9.66 -8.49 -26.68
C GLY A 323 -8.50 -9.42 -26.33
N VAL A 324 -8.63 -10.70 -26.66
CA VAL A 324 -7.62 -11.71 -26.31
C VAL A 324 -6.39 -11.50 -27.19
N VAL A 325 -5.21 -11.32 -26.58
CA VAL A 325 -3.94 -11.25 -27.30
C VAL A 325 -3.29 -12.64 -27.25
N THR A 326 -2.92 -13.18 -28.41
CA THR A 326 -2.18 -14.45 -28.51
C THR A 326 -0.77 -14.19 -29.07
N ALA A 327 0.25 -14.40 -28.23
CA ALA A 327 1.66 -14.27 -28.57
C ALA A 327 2.19 -15.57 -29.21
N ALA A 328 2.75 -15.46 -30.42
CA ALA A 328 3.43 -16.57 -31.09
C ALA A 328 4.84 -16.81 -30.53
N MET A 329 5.39 -17.98 -30.87
CA MET A 329 6.77 -18.39 -30.58
C MET A 329 7.77 -17.30 -31.04
N GLY A 330 8.74 -16.97 -30.18
CA GLY A 330 9.68 -15.86 -30.38
C GLY A 330 9.42 -14.67 -29.45
N GLY A 331 10.15 -13.58 -29.67
CA GLY A 331 10.03 -12.34 -28.90
C GLY A 331 8.89 -11.45 -29.40
N ASN A 332 7.96 -11.14 -28.51
CA ASN A 332 6.83 -10.24 -28.74
C ASN A 332 6.98 -9.01 -27.83
N THR A 333 6.56 -7.83 -28.28
CA THR A 333 6.61 -6.61 -27.45
C THR A 333 5.29 -5.84 -27.55
N ILE A 334 4.75 -5.42 -26.41
CA ILE A 334 3.53 -4.62 -26.28
C ILE A 334 3.94 -3.25 -25.72
N ILE A 335 3.63 -2.17 -26.44
CA ILE A 335 4.07 -0.82 -26.04
C ILE A 335 2.88 0.08 -25.73
N VAL A 336 2.89 0.63 -24.51
CA VAL A 336 1.97 1.69 -24.10
C VAL A 336 2.65 3.02 -24.33
N THR A 337 2.20 3.73 -25.37
CA THR A 337 2.69 5.07 -25.73
C THR A 337 1.53 6.06 -25.58
N PRO A 338 1.66 7.09 -24.72
CA PRO A 338 0.68 8.17 -24.69
C PRO A 338 0.67 8.94 -26.03
N GLY A 339 -0.51 9.13 -26.61
CA GLY A 339 -0.67 9.84 -27.88
C GLY A 339 -0.48 11.36 -27.78
N VAL A 340 -0.40 12.04 -28.93
CA VAL A 340 -0.28 13.51 -29.00
C VAL A 340 -1.59 14.12 -29.50
N GLY A 341 -2.58 14.23 -28.62
CA GLY A 341 -3.89 14.79 -28.93
C GLY A 341 -3.88 16.31 -29.19
N THR A 342 -4.93 16.83 -29.83
CA THR A 342 -5.06 18.26 -30.17
C THR A 342 -5.27 19.19 -28.98
N ASN A 343 -5.46 18.66 -27.77
CA ASN A 343 -5.68 19.40 -26.52
C ASN A 343 -4.62 19.04 -25.46
N ALA A 344 -3.35 19.24 -25.85
CA ALA A 344 -2.12 18.87 -25.13
C ALA A 344 -1.76 17.37 -25.16
N SER A 345 -0.46 17.12 -25.01
CA SER A 345 0.15 15.79 -24.96
C SER A 345 -0.38 14.98 -23.76
N TYR A 346 -0.87 13.77 -24.03
CA TYR A 346 -1.20 12.84 -22.97
C TYR A 346 0.09 12.39 -22.26
N GLN A 347 0.04 12.24 -20.94
CA GLN A 347 1.19 11.84 -20.11
C GLN A 347 1.08 10.39 -19.62
N SER A 348 0.06 9.66 -20.07
CA SER A 348 -0.49 8.49 -19.39
C SER A 348 -1.42 7.69 -20.31
N ALA A 349 -1.42 6.36 -20.19
CA ALA A 349 -2.40 5.49 -20.84
C ALA A 349 -2.54 4.13 -20.12
N ASP A 350 -3.77 3.69 -19.91
CA ASP A 350 -4.12 2.39 -19.35
C ASP A 350 -4.58 1.43 -20.47
N LEU A 351 -3.85 0.34 -20.70
CA LEU A 351 -4.19 -0.68 -21.69
C LEU A 351 -4.69 -1.96 -21.02
N THR A 352 -5.95 -2.32 -21.21
CA THR A 352 -6.56 -3.54 -20.66
C THR A 352 -6.64 -4.62 -21.73
N LEU A 353 -6.03 -5.79 -21.49
CA LEU A 353 -6.15 -6.98 -22.33
C LEU A 353 -7.19 -7.92 -21.71
N SER A 354 -8.13 -8.46 -22.49
CA SER A 354 -9.09 -9.41 -21.89
C SER A 354 -8.41 -10.70 -21.39
N ALA A 355 -7.44 -11.20 -22.15
CA ALA A 355 -6.48 -12.22 -21.71
C ALA A 355 -5.20 -12.14 -22.57
N LEU A 356 -4.09 -12.70 -22.06
CA LEU A 356 -2.85 -12.90 -22.82
C LEU A 356 -2.49 -14.39 -22.85
N VAL A 357 -2.52 -14.98 -24.05
CA VAL A 357 -2.15 -16.37 -24.30
C VAL A 357 -0.73 -16.41 -24.87
N ARG A 358 0.16 -17.21 -24.28
CA ARG A 358 1.52 -17.44 -24.79
C ARG A 358 1.62 -18.83 -25.39
N ASN A 359 1.95 -18.92 -26.68
CA ASN A 359 2.32 -20.18 -27.30
C ASN A 359 3.68 -20.68 -26.76
N PRO A 360 3.97 -22.00 -26.79
CA PRO A 360 5.27 -22.52 -26.39
C PRO A 360 6.43 -21.81 -27.11
N GLY A 361 7.45 -21.40 -26.35
CA GLY A 361 8.59 -20.64 -26.87
C GLY A 361 8.32 -19.14 -27.12
N ALA A 362 7.17 -18.59 -26.74
CA ALA A 362 6.89 -17.16 -26.79
C ALA A 362 7.46 -16.42 -25.55
N THR A 363 8.17 -15.32 -25.74
CA THR A 363 8.43 -14.30 -24.71
C THR A 363 7.64 -13.03 -25.00
N VAL A 364 7.29 -12.28 -23.96
CA VAL A 364 6.58 -11.00 -24.08
C VAL A 364 7.35 -9.94 -23.29
N ASN A 365 7.66 -8.83 -23.93
CA ASN A 365 8.19 -7.61 -23.32
C ASN A 365 7.08 -6.56 -23.28
N PHE A 366 7.05 -5.78 -22.21
CA PHE A 366 6.14 -4.66 -22.03
C PHE A 366 6.97 -3.41 -21.86
N SER A 367 6.76 -2.40 -22.71
CA SER A 367 7.49 -1.14 -22.59
C SER A 367 6.55 0.05 -22.65
N GLY A 368 6.95 1.14 -22.03
CA GLY A 368 6.20 2.39 -22.03
C GLY A 368 6.84 3.35 -21.04
N THR A 369 6.56 4.64 -21.18
CA THR A 369 7.15 5.66 -20.31
C THR A 369 6.82 5.37 -18.84
N ASN A 370 7.86 5.05 -18.06
CA ASN A 370 7.79 4.70 -16.64
C ASN A 370 6.86 3.50 -16.31
N LEU A 371 6.55 2.63 -17.27
CA LEU A 371 5.61 1.50 -17.10
C LEU A 371 5.99 0.63 -15.89
N GLY A 372 5.01 0.39 -15.00
CA GLY A 372 5.20 -0.39 -13.78
C GLY A 372 5.85 0.35 -12.60
N GLN A 373 6.29 1.61 -12.75
CA GLN A 373 6.78 2.42 -11.64
C GLN A 373 5.63 2.92 -10.76
N GLN A 374 5.87 3.00 -9.45
CA GLN A 374 4.86 3.44 -8.49
C GLN A 374 4.55 4.94 -8.62
N GLY A 375 3.27 5.29 -8.67
CA GLY A 375 2.83 6.65 -8.94
C GLY A 375 3.00 7.10 -10.40
N ASN A 376 3.45 6.20 -11.29
CA ASN A 376 3.26 6.39 -12.72
C ASN A 376 1.80 6.16 -13.12
N THR A 377 1.53 6.44 -14.39
CA THR A 377 0.21 6.65 -14.98
C THR A 377 -0.01 5.83 -16.25
N SER A 378 0.98 5.02 -16.64
CA SER A 378 0.90 4.09 -17.76
C SER A 378 0.92 2.66 -17.23
N HIS A 379 -0.14 1.91 -17.48
CA HIS A 379 -0.34 0.55 -16.99
C HIS A 379 -0.81 -0.38 -18.10
N ILE A 380 -0.59 -1.67 -17.88
CA ILE A 380 -1.21 -2.74 -18.66
C ILE A 380 -1.97 -3.64 -17.70
N TYR A 381 -3.27 -3.84 -17.91
CA TYR A 381 -4.11 -4.71 -17.10
C TYR A 381 -4.45 -5.98 -17.88
N LEU A 382 -4.70 -7.08 -17.17
CA LEU A 382 -5.23 -8.32 -17.72
C LEU A 382 -6.57 -8.60 -17.02
N THR A 383 -7.68 -8.75 -17.75
CA THR A 383 -8.97 -9.05 -17.09
C THR A 383 -9.06 -10.50 -16.59
N GLN A 384 -8.13 -11.34 -17.02
CA GLN A 384 -7.92 -12.69 -16.50
C GLN A 384 -6.46 -12.83 -16.07
N ALA A 385 -6.23 -13.39 -14.88
CA ALA A 385 -4.89 -13.65 -14.39
C ALA A 385 -4.14 -14.61 -15.33
N PRO A 386 -2.82 -14.43 -15.55
CA PRO A 386 -2.02 -15.40 -16.30
C PRO A 386 -2.13 -16.79 -15.68
N VAL A 387 -2.38 -17.81 -16.51
CA VAL A 387 -2.35 -19.20 -16.05
C VAL A 387 -0.91 -19.62 -15.81
N LEU A 388 -0.54 -19.78 -14.54
CA LEU A 388 0.81 -20.17 -14.14
C LEU A 388 1.04 -21.68 -14.37
N PRO A 389 2.25 -22.11 -14.76
CA PRO A 389 2.54 -23.53 -14.99
C PRO A 389 2.57 -24.36 -13.70
N ALA A 390 2.60 -23.75 -12.51
CA ALA A 390 2.48 -24.42 -11.22
C ALA A 390 1.83 -23.49 -10.17
N PRO A 391 1.06 -24.04 -9.19
CA PRO A 391 0.56 -23.26 -8.05
C PRO A 391 1.69 -22.67 -7.21
N GLY A 392 1.57 -21.40 -6.82
CA GLY A 392 2.54 -20.74 -5.94
C GLY A 392 3.83 -20.24 -6.62
N VAL A 393 4.00 -20.45 -7.94
CA VAL A 393 5.20 -20.01 -8.69
C VAL A 393 4.88 -18.78 -9.54
N LEU A 394 5.12 -17.59 -9.00
CA LEU A 394 5.13 -16.31 -9.73
C LEU A 394 6.57 -15.94 -10.15
N GLY A 395 7.20 -16.84 -10.91
CA GLY A 395 8.41 -16.50 -11.65
C GLY A 395 8.11 -15.49 -12.77
N ALA A 396 9.16 -14.85 -13.27
CA ALA A 396 9.10 -13.89 -14.37
C ALA A 396 8.30 -14.42 -15.58
N TRP A 397 7.14 -13.83 -15.88
CA TRP A 397 6.29 -14.26 -16.99
C TRP A 397 6.44 -13.38 -18.24
N ALA A 398 7.14 -12.26 -18.12
CA ALA A 398 7.44 -11.30 -19.16
C ALA A 398 8.64 -10.41 -18.75
N ILE A 399 8.98 -9.43 -19.59
CA ILE A 399 9.98 -8.38 -19.33
C ILE A 399 9.24 -7.04 -19.26
N ALA A 400 9.70 -6.10 -18.43
CA ALA A 400 9.28 -4.72 -18.37
C ALA A 400 10.45 -3.80 -18.77
N ASN A 401 10.18 -2.83 -19.64
CA ASN A 401 11.11 -1.81 -20.14
C ASN A 401 12.44 -2.35 -20.68
N SER A 402 12.45 -3.59 -21.18
CA SER A 402 13.62 -4.29 -21.71
C SER A 402 14.78 -4.53 -20.72
N THR A 403 14.61 -4.21 -19.42
CA THR A 403 15.66 -4.31 -18.38
C THR A 403 15.30 -5.24 -17.23
N ASP A 404 14.02 -5.28 -16.86
CA ASP A 404 13.55 -5.97 -15.66
C ASP A 404 12.59 -7.09 -16.03
N PHE A 405 12.51 -8.15 -15.22
CA PHE A 405 11.41 -9.09 -15.37
C PHE A 405 10.10 -8.47 -14.90
N ALA A 406 8.97 -8.89 -15.46
CA ALA A 406 7.64 -8.39 -15.12
C ALA A 406 6.82 -9.39 -14.29
N ALA A 407 6.07 -8.86 -13.32
CA ALA A 407 5.01 -9.55 -12.59
C ALA A 407 3.64 -8.89 -12.89
N TYR A 408 2.56 -9.64 -12.61
CA TYR A 408 1.18 -9.16 -12.72
C TYR A 408 0.60 -8.96 -11.33
N ASN A 409 -0.09 -7.84 -11.13
CA ASN A 409 -0.86 -7.52 -9.94
C ASN A 409 -2.27 -7.09 -10.38
N ALA A 410 -3.31 -7.65 -9.75
CA ALA A 410 -4.69 -7.42 -10.15
C ALA A 410 -5.17 -5.96 -10.01
N PHE A 411 -4.44 -5.13 -9.24
CA PHE A 411 -4.81 -3.76 -8.94
C PHE A 411 -3.91 -2.72 -9.62
N THR A 412 -2.65 -3.08 -9.92
CA THR A 412 -1.66 -2.19 -10.54
C THR A 412 -1.21 -2.61 -11.94
N GLY A 413 -1.66 -3.76 -12.43
CA GLY A 413 -1.43 -4.22 -13.79
C GLY A 413 -0.12 -4.99 -13.96
N VAL A 414 0.69 -4.63 -14.94
CA VAL A 414 2.02 -5.22 -15.22
C VAL A 414 3.11 -4.24 -14.79
N GLY A 415 4.11 -4.74 -14.05
CA GLY A 415 5.29 -3.96 -13.68
C GLY A 415 6.46 -4.83 -13.21
N ALA A 416 7.56 -4.19 -12.82
CA ALA A 416 8.82 -4.88 -12.54
C ALA A 416 8.77 -5.77 -11.29
N VAL A 417 9.29 -7.00 -11.41
CA VAL A 417 9.43 -8.00 -10.34
C VAL A 417 10.14 -7.41 -9.12
N GLY A 418 9.56 -7.57 -7.94
CA GLY A 418 10.14 -7.10 -6.67
C GLY A 418 10.03 -5.60 -6.40
N GLN A 419 9.35 -4.83 -7.25
CA GLN A 419 9.02 -3.42 -7.01
C GLN A 419 7.52 -3.28 -6.66
N GLY A 420 7.13 -2.23 -5.93
CA GLY A 420 5.75 -1.66 -5.99
C GLY A 420 4.54 -2.61 -5.94
N GLY A 421 4.58 -3.72 -5.20
CA GLY A 421 3.47 -4.69 -5.09
C GLY A 421 3.52 -5.86 -6.09
N TYR A 422 4.62 -5.99 -6.84
CA TYR A 422 4.89 -7.09 -7.78
C TYR A 422 5.73 -8.18 -7.11
N VAL A 423 5.26 -9.43 -7.18
CA VAL A 423 5.90 -10.58 -6.52
C VAL A 423 7.35 -10.75 -7.01
N GLY A 424 8.25 -11.08 -6.08
CA GLY A 424 9.69 -11.24 -6.31
C GLY A 424 10.10 -12.58 -6.93
N TYR A 425 11.39 -12.73 -7.20
CA TYR A 425 11.98 -13.92 -7.80
C TYR A 425 11.74 -15.22 -7.01
N ALA A 426 11.51 -16.31 -7.74
CA ALA A 426 11.75 -17.66 -7.23
C ALA A 426 13.26 -17.95 -7.23
N GLY A 427 13.76 -18.62 -6.18
CA GLY A 427 15.20 -18.78 -5.90
C GLY A 427 15.97 -19.71 -6.85
N ASP A 428 15.29 -20.25 -7.86
CA ASP A 428 15.74 -21.25 -8.81
C ASP A 428 15.80 -20.71 -10.27
N PHE A 429 15.56 -19.42 -10.49
CA PHE A 429 15.63 -18.80 -11.82
C PHE A 429 17.09 -18.48 -12.23
N GLY A 430 17.68 -19.34 -13.07
CA GLY A 430 19.02 -19.15 -13.63
C GLY A 430 19.09 -18.07 -14.72
N SER A 431 20.25 -17.41 -14.84
CA SER A 431 20.49 -16.36 -15.83
C SER A 431 20.66 -16.93 -17.26
N GLY A 432 19.99 -16.31 -18.23
CA GLY A 432 20.04 -16.67 -19.65
C GLY A 432 19.81 -15.46 -20.56
N ASN A 433 20.67 -15.30 -21.56
CA ASN A 433 20.74 -14.11 -22.42
C ASN A 433 19.46 -13.86 -23.25
N ILE A 434 19.17 -12.58 -23.50
CA ILE A 434 18.10 -12.13 -24.39
C ILE A 434 18.69 -11.18 -25.44
N THR A 435 18.35 -11.40 -26.72
CA THR A 435 18.84 -10.61 -27.87
C THR A 435 17.64 -9.95 -28.56
N ASN A 436 17.75 -8.67 -28.90
CA ASN A 436 16.64 -7.85 -29.42
C ASN A 436 16.60 -7.88 -30.98
N LEU A 437 15.40 -7.90 -31.64
CA LEU A 437 15.20 -7.70 -33.11
C LEU A 437 13.96 -6.83 -33.48
N SER A 438 13.82 -6.23 -34.71
CA SER A 438 13.09 -4.94 -35.06
C SER A 438 11.78 -4.90 -35.92
N PHE A 439 11.09 -3.72 -35.87
CA PHE A 439 10.18 -3.05 -36.88
C PHE A 439 8.63 -3.03 -36.65
N THR A 440 7.83 -2.35 -37.53
CA THR A 440 6.52 -1.67 -37.25
C THR A 440 5.35 -1.76 -38.31
N SER A 441 4.06 -1.62 -37.91
CA SER A 441 2.76 -1.45 -38.69
C SER A 441 1.97 -2.71 -39.20
N ALA A 442 0.61 -2.90 -39.21
CA ALA A 442 -0.60 -2.11 -38.87
C ALA A 442 -1.91 -2.94 -38.54
N GLY A 443 -2.89 -2.40 -37.75
CA GLY A 443 -4.33 -2.79 -37.57
C GLY A 443 -4.82 -3.79 -36.46
N VAL A 444 -5.50 -3.34 -35.37
CA VAL A 444 -6.14 -4.17 -34.29
C VAL A 444 -7.64 -3.89 -34.17
N ALA A 445 -8.45 -4.88 -33.75
CA ALA A 445 -9.88 -4.73 -33.48
C ALA A 445 -10.36 -5.50 -32.22
N ALA A 446 -11.61 -5.29 -31.81
CA ALA A 446 -12.26 -6.03 -30.73
C ALA A 446 -12.53 -7.50 -31.16
N GLY A 447 -11.69 -8.42 -30.70
CA GLY A 447 -11.72 -9.83 -31.08
C GLY A 447 -10.52 -10.60 -30.52
N THR A 448 -10.23 -11.78 -31.06
CA THR A 448 -8.95 -12.48 -30.78
C THR A 448 -7.88 -11.95 -31.73
N ASN A 449 -6.85 -11.32 -31.18
CA ASN A 449 -5.73 -10.74 -31.91
C ASN A 449 -4.54 -11.69 -31.84
N THR A 450 -4.21 -12.31 -32.98
CA THR A 450 -3.09 -13.25 -33.08
C THR A 450 -1.85 -12.52 -33.62
N LEU A 451 -0.78 -12.47 -32.82
CA LEU A 451 0.53 -12.06 -33.30
C LEU A 451 1.10 -13.23 -34.11
N VAL A 452 1.11 -13.12 -35.45
CA VAL A 452 1.58 -14.19 -36.34
C VAL A 452 3.10 -14.12 -36.51
N ALA A 453 3.77 -15.27 -36.56
CA ALA A 453 5.21 -15.34 -36.83
C ALA A 453 5.52 -14.74 -38.22
N GLY A 454 6.31 -13.66 -38.26
CA GLY A 454 6.62 -12.91 -39.49
C GLY A 454 5.53 -11.94 -39.95
N GLY A 455 4.46 -11.73 -39.17
CA GLY A 455 3.44 -10.70 -39.41
C GLY A 455 3.66 -9.44 -38.56
N THR A 456 3.01 -8.34 -38.92
CA THR A 456 3.13 -7.05 -38.20
C THR A 456 1.76 -6.39 -38.05
N VAL A 457 1.50 -5.81 -36.87
CA VAL A 457 0.20 -5.24 -36.47
C VAL A 457 0.43 -3.97 -35.65
N THR A 458 -0.36 -2.90 -35.86
CA THR A 458 -0.28 -1.59 -35.16
C THR A 458 -1.55 -0.78 -35.40
N ALA A 459 -2.47 -0.72 -34.44
CA ALA A 459 -3.71 0.02 -34.63
C ALA A 459 -3.54 1.52 -34.44
N MET A 460 -4.26 2.30 -35.25
CA MET A 460 -4.99 3.43 -34.68
C MET A 460 -6.37 2.91 -34.29
N LEU A 461 -6.70 2.88 -32.99
CA LEU A 461 -8.09 2.63 -32.59
C LEU A 461 -8.87 3.94 -32.68
N ARG A 462 -9.75 4.07 -33.68
CA ARG A 462 -10.67 5.22 -33.74
C ARG A 462 -11.74 5.06 -32.68
N ILE A 463 -11.78 6.00 -31.74
CA ILE A 463 -12.91 6.18 -30.83
C ILE A 463 -14.15 6.57 -31.66
N GLY A 464 -15.33 6.15 -31.22
CA GLY A 464 -16.62 6.67 -31.69
C GLY A 464 -16.83 8.10 -31.17
N GLY A 465 -16.03 9.05 -31.69
CA GLY A 465 -15.88 10.41 -31.19
C GLY A 465 -14.55 10.99 -31.70
N ALA A 466 -14.43 12.31 -31.83
CA ALA A 466 -13.35 12.96 -32.58
C ALA A 466 -11.98 12.97 -31.85
N PHE A 467 -11.41 11.79 -31.60
CA PHE A 467 -10.20 11.58 -30.80
C PHE A 467 -9.24 10.55 -31.44
N GLN A 468 -7.95 10.66 -31.15
CA GLN A 468 -6.87 9.79 -31.67
C GLN A 468 -5.92 9.42 -30.53
N ASN A 469 -5.69 8.10 -30.35
CA ASN A 469 -4.66 7.52 -29.49
C ASN A 469 -3.86 6.51 -30.33
N ASP A 470 -2.55 6.37 -30.06
CA ASP A 470 -1.64 5.52 -30.80
C ASP A 470 -1.13 4.35 -29.93
N VAL A 471 -1.54 3.12 -30.23
CA VAL A 471 -0.98 1.91 -29.61
C VAL A 471 0.02 1.27 -30.55
N ALA A 472 1.30 1.30 -30.15
CA ALA A 472 2.39 0.72 -30.92
C ALA A 472 2.74 -0.69 -30.45
N PHE A 473 3.02 -1.58 -31.39
CA PHE A 473 3.76 -2.82 -31.13
C PHE A 473 5.06 -2.69 -31.92
N THR A 474 6.22 -2.67 -31.23
CA THR A 474 7.51 -2.59 -31.91
C THR A 474 8.49 -3.59 -31.32
N ASN A 475 9.20 -4.27 -32.21
CA ASN A 475 10.43 -4.98 -31.90
C ASN A 475 11.60 -3.99 -32.21
N SER A 476 12.84 -4.16 -31.70
CA SER A 476 14.06 -3.40 -32.13
C SER A 476 15.33 -4.25 -32.41
N ASN A 477 16.00 -4.07 -33.58
CA ASN A 477 17.22 -4.78 -34.10
C ASN A 477 18.52 -4.45 -33.36
#